data_AF-A0A2V9LWF8-F1
#
_entry.id   AF-A0A2V9LWF8-F1
#
_cell.length_a   1.000
_cell.length_b   1.000
_cell.length_c   1.000
_cell.angle_alpha   90.00
_cell.angle_beta   90.00
_cell.angle_gamma   90.00
#
_symmetry.space_group_name_H-M   'P 1'
#
loop_
_entity.id
_entity.type
_entity.pdbx_description
1 polymer ?
#
loop_
_entity_poly.entity_id
_entity_poly.type
_entity_poly.pdbx_seq_one_letter_code
_entity_poly.pdbx_strand_id
1 'polypeptide(L)'
;MLPISLIALVMSASCFGSYIWGIWTLFQRVKHFPIQMKLINALGLFFFAAQILSILRAKFHSMGVTAVGLVLYGVALILFWWAVPYARRSRFAVAFTRVQPTILVCDGP
;
A
#
# COMPACT_ATOMS: atom_id res chain seq x y z
N MET A 1 8.03 -18.59 18.47
CA MET A 1 8.56 -17.57 17.51
C MET A 1 7.92 -17.66 16.12
N LEU A 2 7.65 -18.86 15.58
CA LEU A 2 6.85 -19.06 14.36
C LEU A 2 5.51 -18.29 14.27
N PRO A 3 4.67 -18.16 15.33
CA PRO A 3 3.37 -17.51 15.18
C PRO A 3 3.46 -16.00 14.89
N ILE A 4 4.46 -15.30 15.46
CA ILE A 4 4.60 -13.84 15.30
C ILE A 4 5.04 -13.49 13.88
N SER A 5 5.99 -14.24 13.33
CA SER A 5 6.43 -14.08 11.94
C SER A 5 5.29 -14.34 10.97
N LEU A 6 4.41 -15.30 11.27
CA LEU A 6 3.24 -15.63 10.44
C LEU A 6 2.21 -14.49 10.47
N ILE A 7 1.95 -13.89 11.64
CA ILE A 7 1.07 -12.72 11.76
C ILE A 7 1.63 -11.53 10.96
N ALA A 8 2.94 -11.26 11.06
CA ALA A 8 3.57 -10.18 10.29
C ALA A 8 3.50 -10.43 8.77
N LEU A 9 3.60 -11.69 8.34
CA LEU A 9 3.50 -12.07 6.94
C LEU A 9 2.05 -11.91 6.42
N VAL A 10 1.05 -12.30 7.21
CA VAL A 10 -0.37 -12.09 6.87
C VAL A 10 -0.70 -10.60 6.82
N MET A 11 -0.25 -9.81 7.80
CA MET A 11 -0.48 -8.36 7.81
C MET A 11 0.17 -7.66 6.62
N SER A 12 1.44 -7.95 6.33
CA SER A 12 2.14 -7.36 5.19
C SER A 12 1.48 -7.76 3.85
N ALA A 13 1.08 -9.03 3.70
CA ALA A 13 0.34 -9.49 2.53
C ALA A 13 -1.01 -8.77 2.39
N SER A 14 -1.75 -8.58 3.49
CA SER A 14 -3.03 -7.87 3.49
C SER A 14 -2.87 -6.39 3.11
N CYS A 15 -1.80 -5.72 3.55
CA CYS A 15 -1.49 -4.35 3.18
C CYS A 15 -1.15 -4.23 1.70
N PHE A 16 -0.30 -5.13 1.19
CA PHE A 16 0.09 -5.12 -0.22
C PHE A 16 -1.09 -5.48 -1.14
N GLY A 17 -1.91 -6.44 -0.75
CA GLY A 17 -3.15 -6.79 -1.43
C GLY A 17 -4.13 -5.60 -1.48
N SER A 18 -4.30 -4.90 -0.36
CA SER A 18 -5.12 -3.68 -0.28
C SER A 18 -4.59 -2.58 -1.20
N TYR A 19 -3.27 -2.39 -1.26
CA TYR A 19 -2.63 -1.44 -2.18
C TYR A 19 -2.88 -1.79 -3.66
N ILE A 20 -2.66 -3.04 -4.07
CA ILE A 20 -2.93 -3.50 -5.45
C ILE A 20 -4.40 -3.29 -5.79
N TRP A 21 -5.30 -3.69 -4.89
CA TRP A 21 -6.74 -3.53 -5.08
C TRP A 21 -7.13 -2.05 -5.19
N GLY A 22 -6.53 -1.17 -4.37
CA GLY A 22 -6.70 0.28 -4.47
C GLY A 22 -6.31 0.82 -5.84
N ILE A 23 -5.12 0.45 -6.33
CA ILE A 23 -4.65 0.82 -7.67
C ILE A 23 -5.58 0.30 -8.78
N TRP A 24 -6.17 -0.87 -8.60
CA TRP A 24 -7.03 -1.44 -9.63
C TRP A 24 -8.45 -0.86 -9.62
N THR A 25 -8.98 -0.50 -8.46
CA THR A 25 -10.40 -0.13 -8.29
C THR A 25 -10.66 1.36 -8.15
N LEU A 26 -9.77 2.10 -7.49
CA LEU A 26 -9.94 3.54 -7.24
C LEU A 26 -9.50 4.40 -8.41
N PHE A 27 -8.58 3.86 -9.19
CA PHE A 27 -7.81 4.59 -10.17
C PHE A 27 -8.34 4.25 -11.57
N GLN A 28 -8.85 5.25 -12.28
CA GLN A 28 -9.32 5.03 -13.65
C GLN A 28 -8.14 4.59 -14.52
N ARG A 29 -8.28 3.43 -15.19
CA ARG A 29 -7.29 2.93 -16.15
C ARG A 29 -7.21 3.89 -17.33
N VAL A 30 -6.35 4.90 -17.22
CA VAL A 30 -5.94 5.69 -18.38
C VAL A 30 -5.30 4.69 -19.35
N LYS A 31 -5.69 4.75 -20.62
CA LYS A 31 -5.38 3.75 -21.66
C LYS A 31 -3.90 3.36 -21.71
N HIS A 32 -3.00 4.22 -21.24
CA HIS A 32 -1.58 3.95 -21.01
C HIS A 32 -1.16 4.36 -19.59
N PHE A 33 -0.67 3.40 -18.79
CA PHE A 33 -0.01 3.72 -17.52
C PHE A 33 1.31 4.47 -17.81
N PRO A 34 1.53 5.65 -17.19
CA PRO A 34 2.78 6.37 -17.36
C PRO A 34 3.96 5.54 -16.85
N ILE A 35 5.10 5.59 -17.56
CA ILE A 35 6.31 4.82 -17.25
C ILE A 35 6.75 5.03 -15.79
N GLN A 36 6.61 6.26 -15.29
CA GLN A 36 6.91 6.62 -13.90
C GLN A 36 6.13 5.77 -12.89
N MET A 37 4.84 5.51 -13.14
CA MET A 37 4.04 4.69 -12.23
C MET A 37 4.37 3.20 -12.34
N LYS A 38 4.75 2.73 -13.54
CA LYS A 38 5.28 1.36 -13.69
C LYS A 38 6.55 1.18 -12.87
N LEU A 39 7.43 2.19 -12.87
CA LEU A 39 8.66 2.18 -12.06
C LEU A 39 8.35 2.20 -10.56
N ILE A 40 7.42 3.04 -10.10
CA ILE A 40 6.99 3.07 -8.70
C ILE A 40 6.42 1.72 -8.27
N ASN A 41 5.58 1.09 -9.08
CA ASN A 41 5.03 -0.24 -8.78
C ASN A 41 6.11 -1.32 -8.76
N ALA A 42 7.08 -1.28 -9.69
CA ALA A 42 8.20 -2.22 -9.72
C ALA A 42 9.09 -2.08 -8.48
N LEU A 43 9.42 -0.84 -8.09
CA LEU A 43 10.16 -0.55 -6.86
C LEU A 43 9.37 -0.99 -5.62
N GLY A 44 8.08 -0.69 -5.57
CA GLY A 44 7.20 -1.12 -4.48
C GLY A 44 7.17 -2.64 -4.31
N LEU A 45 7.06 -3.39 -5.42
CA LEU A 45 7.14 -4.85 -5.39
C LEU A 45 8.52 -5.34 -4.92
N PHE A 46 9.59 -4.71 -5.38
CA PHE A 46 10.96 -5.05 -4.97
C PHE A 46 11.16 -4.85 -3.46
N PHE A 47 10.76 -3.70 -2.91
CA PHE A 47 10.83 -3.43 -1.48
C PHE A 47 9.93 -4.37 -0.67
N PHE A 48 8.74 -4.71 -1.17
CA PHE A 48 7.88 -5.70 -0.53
C PHE A 48 8.54 -7.08 -0.47
N ALA A 49 9.14 -7.53 -1.58
CA ALA A 49 9.87 -8.80 -1.61
C ALA A 49 11.09 -8.79 -0.65
N ALA A 50 11.83 -7.69 -0.60
CA ALA A 50 12.94 -7.50 0.34
C ALA A 50 12.46 -7.54 1.81
N GLN A 51 11.31 -6.93 2.10
CA GLN A 51 10.68 -6.95 3.43
C GLN A 51 10.30 -8.38 3.84
N ILE A 52 9.66 -9.15 2.96
CA ILE A 52 9.30 -10.55 3.21
C ILE A 52 10.56 -11.38 3.48
N LEU A 53 11.61 -11.19 2.66
CA LEU A 53 12.88 -11.89 2.84
C LEU A 53 13.53 -11.55 4.19
N SER A 54 13.44 -10.29 4.62
CA SER A 54 13.93 -9.84 5.93
C SER A 54 13.16 -10.51 7.08
N ILE A 55 11.83 -10.58 7.00
CA ILE A 55 10.99 -11.28 7.99
C ILE A 55 11.33 -12.77 8.07
N LEU A 56 11.58 -13.43 6.93
CA LEU A 56 11.94 -14.85 6.88
C LEU A 56 13.36 -15.13 7.40
N ARG A 57 14.30 -14.20 7.19
CA ARG A 57 15.70 -14.34 7.67
C ARG A 57 15.90 -13.88 9.11
N ALA A 58 14.95 -13.14 9.68
CA ALA A 58 14.99 -12.66 11.04
C ALA A 58 14.88 -13.82 12.06
N LYS A 59 16.03 -14.38 12.45
CA LYS A 59 16.10 -15.42 13.51
C LYS A 59 15.96 -14.83 14.92
N PHE A 60 16.27 -13.56 15.14
CA PHE A 60 16.17 -12.88 16.43
C PHE A 60 15.80 -11.39 16.24
N HIS A 61 14.51 -11.09 16.07
CA HIS A 61 14.04 -9.72 16.27
C HIS A 61 13.63 -9.54 17.73
N SER A 62 14.05 -8.42 18.33
CA SER A 62 13.51 -8.00 19.62
C SER A 62 12.00 -7.85 19.49
N MET A 63 11.27 -8.45 20.43
CA MET A 63 9.80 -8.50 20.44
C MET A 63 9.17 -7.10 20.28
N GLY A 64 9.84 -6.06 20.79
CA GLY A 64 9.42 -4.67 20.66
C GLY A 64 9.42 -4.16 19.20
N VAL A 65 10.44 -4.51 18.40
CA VAL A 65 10.53 -4.05 17.00
C VAL A 65 9.42 -4.68 16.16
N THR A 66 9.13 -5.96 16.39
CA THR A 66 8.04 -6.65 15.69
C THR A 66 6.66 -6.12 16.08
N ALA A 67 6.45 -5.78 17.36
CA ALA A 67 5.21 -5.17 17.82
C ALA A 67 4.97 -3.80 17.18
N VAL A 68 6.00 -2.95 17.11
CA VAL A 68 5.92 -1.64 16.43
C VAL A 68 5.59 -1.81 14.95
N GLY A 69 6.22 -2.77 14.28
CA GLY A 69 5.91 -3.09 12.87
C GLY A 69 4.45 -3.50 12.66
N LEU A 70 3.90 -4.34 13.53
CA LEU A 70 2.49 -4.76 13.48
C LEU A 70 1.53 -3.58 13.69
N VAL A 71 1.83 -2.70 14.65
CA VAL A 71 1.03 -1.49 14.90
C VAL A 71 1.05 -0.58 13.67
N LEU A 72 2.23 -0.35 13.07
CA LEU A 72 2.37 0.44 11.85
C LEU A 72 1.56 -0.13 10.69
N TYR A 73 1.60 -1.45 10.46
CA TYR A 73 0.77 -2.10 9.44
C TYR A 73 -0.73 -1.95 9.72
N GLY A 74 -1.15 -2.13 10.98
CA GLY A 74 -2.53 -1.93 11.39
C GLY A 74 -3.03 -0.51 11.13
N VAL A 75 -2.26 0.49 11.57
CA VAL A 75 -2.58 1.91 11.35
C VAL A 75 -2.63 2.24 9.86
N ALA A 76 -1.66 1.76 9.06
CA ALA A 76 -1.67 1.96 7.62
C ALA A 76 -2.91 1.36 6.96
N LEU A 77 -3.34 0.18 7.40
CA LEU A 77 -4.52 -0.49 6.85
C LEU A 77 -5.82 0.24 7.23
N ILE A 78 -5.92 0.73 8.47
CA ILE A 78 -7.05 1.56 8.93
C ILE A 78 -7.14 2.85 8.12
N LEU A 79 -6.02 3.58 8.00
CA LEU A 79 -5.96 4.82 7.21
C LEU A 79 -6.32 4.57 5.75
N PHE A 80 -5.83 3.48 5.17
CA PHE A 80 -6.15 3.10 3.80
C PHE A 80 -7.66 2.87 3.63
N TRP A 81 -8.25 1.99 4.45
CA TRP A 81 -9.68 1.68 4.36
C TRP A 81 -10.57 2.87 4.68
N TRP A 82 -10.13 3.77 5.55
CA TRP A 82 -10.83 5.01 5.83
C TRP A 82 -10.77 5.99 4.66
N ALA A 83 -9.67 6.03 3.90
CA ALA A 83 -9.52 6.88 2.70
C ALA A 83 -10.26 6.33 1.47
N VAL A 84 -10.48 5.01 1.36
CA VAL A 84 -11.19 4.35 0.25
C VAL A 84 -12.55 4.98 -0.09
N PRO A 85 -13.49 5.20 0.85
CA PRO A 85 -14.81 5.77 0.52
C PRO A 85 -14.73 7.18 -0.07
N TYR A 86 -13.79 8.02 0.39
CA TYR A 86 -13.57 9.36 -0.17
C TYR A 86 -12.94 9.28 -1.56
N ALA A 87 -11.93 8.42 -1.73
CA ALA A 87 -11.27 8.23 -3.01
C ALA A 87 -12.19 7.62 -4.10
N ARG A 88 -13.15 6.78 -3.70
CA ARG A 88 -14.18 6.24 -4.60
C ARG A 88 -15.12 7.32 -5.14
N ARG A 89 -15.46 8.32 -4.32
CA ARG A 89 -16.36 9.43 -4.73
C ARG A 89 -15.70 10.33 -5.78
N SER A 90 -14.40 10.55 -5.64
CA SER A 90 -13.65 11.52 -6.46
C SER A 90 -13.12 10.97 -7.79
N ARG A 91 -13.17 9.64 -8.01
CA ARG A 91 -12.70 8.97 -9.25
C ARG A 91 -11.34 9.49 -9.73
N PHE A 92 -10.35 9.45 -8.84
CA PHE A 92 -9.02 9.98 -9.14
C PHE A 92 -8.42 9.35 -10.41
N ALA A 93 -7.98 10.20 -11.33
CA ALA A 93 -7.19 9.78 -12.46
C ALA A 93 -5.81 9.34 -11.96
N VAL A 94 -5.29 8.26 -12.56
CA VAL A 94 -3.93 7.81 -12.33
C VAL A 94 -2.98 8.88 -12.87
N ALA A 95 -2.25 9.50 -11.95
CA ALA A 95 -1.28 10.56 -12.19
C ALA A 95 -1.89 11.91 -12.61
N PHE A 96 -1.28 12.98 -12.09
CA PHE A 96 -1.43 14.34 -12.59
C PHE A 96 -0.92 14.40 -14.04
N THR A 97 -1.73 13.94 -14.99
CA THR A 97 -1.47 14.22 -16.39
C THR A 97 -1.57 15.74 -16.56
N ARG A 98 -0.59 16.38 -17.22
CA ARG A 98 -0.57 17.84 -17.46
C ARG A 98 -1.84 18.39 -18.14
N VAL A 99 -2.70 17.49 -18.63
CA VAL A 99 -3.87 17.78 -19.47
C VAL A 99 -5.17 17.71 -18.67
N GLN A 100 -5.18 17.23 -17.42
CA GLN A 100 -6.40 17.18 -16.61
C GLN A 100 -6.44 18.28 -15.55
N PRO A 101 -7.59 18.96 -15.37
CA PRO A 101 -7.75 19.95 -14.31
C PRO A 101 -7.49 19.28 -12.97
N THR A 102 -6.71 19.95 -12.12
CA THR A 102 -6.37 19.49 -10.79
C THR A 102 -7.66 19.38 -9.98
N ILE A 103 -8.18 18.16 -9.80
CA ILE A 103 -9.39 17.95 -9.00
C ILE A 103 -8.95 18.00 -7.55
N LEU A 104 -9.12 19.17 -6.92
CA LEU A 104 -8.90 19.35 -5.49
C LEU A 104 -10.10 18.76 -4.76
N VAL A 105 -9.90 17.65 -4.06
CA VAL A 105 -10.94 17.02 -3.23
C VAL A 105 -10.80 17.60 -1.84
N CYS A 106 -11.68 18.53 -1.49
CA CYS A 106 -11.74 19.14 -0.16
C CYS A 106 -12.45 18.25 0.86
N ASP A 107 -13.27 17.31 0.40
CA ASP A 107 -13.94 16.31 1.24
C ASP A 107 -13.06 15.07 1.36
N GLY A 108 -11.98 15.22 2.14
CA GLY A 108 -11.24 14.09 2.66
C GLY A 108 -11.82 13.59 3.98
N PRO A 109 -11.15 12.64 4.63
CA PRO A 109 -11.02 12.72 6.07
C PRO A 109 -10.56 14.09 6.58
#